data_AF-A0A2X3I7B8-F1
#
_entry.id   AF-A0A2X3I7B8-F1
#
_cell.length_a   1.000
_cell.length_b   1.000
_cell.length_c   1.000
_cell.angle_alpha   90.00
_cell.angle_beta   90.00
_cell.angle_gamma   90.00
#
_symmetry.space_group_name_H-M   'P 1'
#
loop_
_entity.id
_entity.type
_entity.pdbx_description
1 polymer ?
#
loop_
_entity_poly.entity_id
_entity_poly.type
_entity_poly.pdbx_seq_one_letter_code
_entity_poly.pdbx_strand_id
1 'polypeptide(L)'
;MRQAGILAAAGLYALKNNVQRLQEDHDNAAWMAEQLRAIGADVTRHDTNMLFVRVGEEQAPALGKFMQAQGVLINASPVVRLVTHLDVNRQQLSEVVAHWQAFLQR
;
A
#
# COMPACT_ATOMS: atom_id res chain seq x y z
N MET A 1 -15.36 -22.65 -21.58
CA MET A 1 -16.08 -21.68 -20.72
C MET A 1 -17.22 -21.06 -21.50
N ARG A 2 -18.49 -21.37 -21.20
CA ARG A 2 -19.66 -20.93 -22.00
C ARG A 2 -20.52 -19.83 -21.35
N GLN A 3 -20.21 -19.42 -20.10
CA GLN A 3 -20.89 -18.36 -19.34
C GLN A 3 -19.89 -17.32 -18.77
N ALA A 4 -18.87 -16.95 -19.55
CA ALA A 4 -17.86 -15.98 -19.11
C ALA A 4 -18.34 -14.50 -19.18
N GLY A 5 -19.56 -14.26 -19.67
CA GLY A 5 -20.09 -12.90 -19.94
C GLY A 5 -20.14 -11.99 -18.71
N ILE A 6 -20.43 -12.53 -17.52
CA ILE A 6 -20.48 -11.74 -16.28
C ILE A 6 -19.08 -11.22 -15.92
N LEU A 7 -18.05 -12.07 -16.00
CA LEU A 7 -16.66 -11.66 -15.73
C LEU A 7 -16.14 -10.70 -16.82
N ALA A 8 -16.50 -10.96 -18.09
CA ALA A 8 -16.13 -10.09 -19.20
C ALA A 8 -16.74 -8.68 -19.09
N ALA A 9 -17.98 -8.57 -18.57
CA ALA A 9 -18.63 -7.29 -18.33
C ALA A 9 -17.87 -6.45 -17.30
N ALA A 10 -17.40 -7.06 -16.20
CA ALA A 10 -16.57 -6.39 -15.20
C ALA A 10 -15.24 -5.91 -15.82
N GLY A 11 -14.59 -6.75 -16.64
CA GLY A 11 -13.36 -6.37 -17.35
C GLY A 11 -13.56 -5.20 -18.31
N LEU A 12 -14.65 -5.20 -19.09
CA LEU A 12 -14.99 -4.10 -19.99
C LEU A 12 -15.26 -2.80 -19.23
N TYR A 13 -15.93 -2.88 -18.09
CA TYR A 13 -16.16 -1.73 -17.22
C TYR A 13 -14.82 -1.17 -16.70
N ALA A 14 -13.94 -2.04 -16.20
CA ALA A 14 -12.62 -1.64 -15.69
C ALA A 14 -11.79 -0.93 -16.75
N LEU A 15 -11.77 -1.44 -17.99
CA LEU A 15 -11.04 -0.80 -19.09
C LEU A 15 -11.58 0.58 -19.47
N LYS A 16 -12.90 0.79 -19.35
CA LYS A 16 -13.55 2.05 -19.72
C LYS A 16 -13.46 3.11 -18.63
N ASN A 17 -13.50 2.71 -17.35
CA ASN A 17 -13.70 3.64 -16.24
C ASN A 17 -12.52 3.69 -15.26
N ASN A 18 -11.69 2.64 -15.19
CA ASN A 18 -10.70 2.52 -14.11
C ASN A 18 -9.25 2.79 -14.56
N VAL A 19 -8.99 3.01 -15.86
CA VAL A 19 -7.62 3.23 -16.37
C VAL A 19 -7.06 4.59 -15.96
N GLN A 20 -7.82 5.68 -16.15
CA GLN A 20 -7.33 7.04 -15.85
C GLN A 20 -7.02 7.22 -14.36
N ARG A 21 -7.83 6.63 -13.48
CA ARG A 21 -7.65 6.71 -12.03
C ARG A 21 -6.43 5.96 -11.49
N LEU A 22 -5.73 5.15 -12.30
CA LEU A 22 -4.46 4.55 -11.88
C LEU A 22 -3.44 5.63 -11.48
N GLN A 23 -3.55 6.83 -12.04
CA GLN A 23 -2.74 7.98 -11.64
C GLN A 23 -2.94 8.33 -10.15
N GLU A 24 -4.16 8.21 -9.62
CA GLU A 24 -4.42 8.45 -8.19
C GLU A 24 -3.66 7.46 -7.32
N ASP A 25 -3.61 6.19 -7.72
CA ASP A 25 -2.87 5.15 -7.01
C ASP A 25 -1.35 5.46 -7.09
N HIS A 26 -0.86 5.95 -8.23
CA HIS A 26 0.53 6.37 -8.37
C HIS A 26 0.90 7.55 -7.46
N ASP A 27 0.07 8.60 -7.47
CA ASP A 27 0.22 9.77 -6.62
C ASP A 27 0.09 9.37 -5.14
N ASN A 28 -0.72 8.37 -4.86
CA ASN A 28 -0.89 7.81 -3.53
C ASN A 28 0.38 7.15 -3.01
N ALA A 29 1.00 6.28 -3.81
CA ALA A 29 2.24 5.61 -3.48
C ALA A 29 3.43 6.59 -3.36
N ALA A 30 3.52 7.58 -4.26
CA ALA A 30 4.55 8.61 -4.23
C ALA A 30 4.49 9.42 -2.93
N TRP A 31 3.30 9.95 -2.59
CA TRP A 31 3.09 10.66 -1.33
C TRP A 31 3.37 9.78 -0.11
N MET A 32 2.93 8.52 -0.11
CA MET A 32 3.19 7.62 1.03
C MET A 32 4.70 7.39 1.21
N ALA A 33 5.43 7.24 0.11
CA ALA A 33 6.89 7.09 0.15
C ALA A 33 7.57 8.33 0.75
N GLU A 34 7.13 9.54 0.39
CA GLU A 34 7.63 10.79 0.98
C GLU A 34 7.35 10.87 2.48
N GLN A 35 6.11 10.59 2.89
CA GLN A 35 5.70 10.64 4.29
C GLN A 35 6.45 9.62 5.15
N LEU A 36 6.61 8.38 4.66
CA LEU A 36 7.36 7.35 5.36
C LEU A 36 8.85 7.70 5.50
N ARG A 37 9.46 8.31 4.47
CA ARG A 37 10.84 8.83 4.57
C ARG A 37 10.95 9.94 5.61
N ALA A 38 9.97 10.85 5.66
CA ALA A 38 9.96 11.97 6.60
C ALA A 38 9.91 11.53 8.07
N ILE A 39 9.30 10.37 8.37
CA ILE A 39 9.26 9.78 9.71
C ILE A 39 10.42 8.81 9.99
N GLY A 40 11.39 8.67 9.08
CA GLY A 40 12.60 7.87 9.28
C GLY A 40 12.55 6.42 8.80
N ALA A 41 11.52 6.01 8.02
CA ALA A 41 11.50 4.68 7.42
C ALA A 41 12.43 4.60 6.19
N ASP A 42 13.10 3.45 5.99
CA ASP A 42 13.97 3.21 4.84
C ASP A 42 13.16 2.82 3.59
N VAL A 43 12.61 3.81 2.89
CA VAL A 43 11.90 3.59 1.62
C VAL A 43 12.88 3.47 0.45
N THR A 44 13.25 2.23 0.16
CA THR A 44 14.24 1.83 -0.85
C THR A 44 13.85 2.18 -2.29
N ARG A 45 12.57 2.08 -2.64
CA ARG A 45 12.08 2.27 -4.01
C ARG A 45 10.58 2.58 -4.01
N HIS A 46 10.13 3.37 -4.99
CA HIS A 46 8.72 3.51 -5.34
C HIS A 46 8.59 3.55 -6.86
N ASP A 47 7.58 2.87 -7.41
CA ASP A 47 7.23 2.91 -8.84
C ASP A 47 5.73 2.67 -8.97
N THR A 48 5.10 3.46 -9.83
CA THR A 48 3.65 3.37 -10.07
C THR A 48 2.89 3.33 -8.74
N ASN A 49 2.10 2.29 -8.47
CA ASN A 49 1.28 2.15 -7.28
C ASN A 49 1.99 1.39 -6.13
N MET A 50 3.28 1.07 -6.26
CA MET A 50 4.03 0.27 -5.30
C MET A 50 5.17 1.04 -4.64
N LEU A 51 5.43 0.74 -3.38
CA LEU A 51 6.62 1.18 -2.66
C LEU A 51 7.19 0.07 -1.77
N PHE A 52 8.50 0.12 -1.57
CA PHE A 52 9.26 -0.89 -0.85
C PHE A 52 9.99 -0.27 0.33
N VAL A 53 9.69 -0.76 1.54
CA VAL A 53 10.27 -0.27 2.79
C VAL A 53 11.12 -1.37 3.40
N ARG A 54 12.39 -1.11 3.66
CA ARG A 54 13.26 -2.02 4.40
C ARG A 54 12.96 -1.90 5.88
N VAL A 55 12.63 -3.02 6.49
CA VAL A 55 12.28 -3.12 7.92
C VAL A 55 13.27 -4.02 8.66
N GLY A 56 13.85 -5.02 7.97
CA GLY A 56 14.78 -5.98 8.56
C GLY A 56 14.08 -7.22 9.13
N GLU A 57 14.84 -8.31 9.28
CA GLU A 57 14.30 -9.61 9.70
C GLU A 57 13.72 -9.58 11.12
N GLU A 58 14.38 -8.87 12.03
CA GLU A 58 13.97 -8.81 13.44
C GLU A 58 12.66 -8.05 13.63
N GLN A 59 12.48 -6.93 12.93
CA GLN A 59 11.35 -6.02 13.11
C GLN A 59 10.13 -6.41 12.27
N ALA A 60 10.32 -7.15 11.16
CA ALA A 60 9.23 -7.46 10.24
C ALA A 60 8.04 -8.18 10.90
N PRO A 61 8.22 -9.24 11.73
CA PRO A 61 7.10 -9.88 12.42
C PRO A 61 6.40 -8.96 13.43
N ALA A 62 7.16 -8.09 14.10
CA ALA A 62 6.62 -7.15 15.09
C ALA A 62 5.77 -6.06 14.41
N LEU A 63 6.26 -5.50 13.31
CA LEU A 63 5.53 -4.53 12.49
C LEU A 63 4.23 -5.14 11.95
N GLY A 64 4.29 -6.37 11.42
CA GLY A 64 3.11 -7.07 10.92
C GLY A 64 2.02 -7.22 11.98
N LYS A 65 2.37 -7.69 13.18
CA LYS A 65 1.44 -7.80 14.31
C LYS A 65 0.90 -6.45 14.76
N PHE A 66 1.76 -5.43 14.81
CA PHE A 66 1.38 -4.09 15.22
C PHE A 66 0.35 -3.48 14.26
N MET A 67 0.62 -3.55 12.95
CA MET A 67 -0.29 -3.06 11.92
C MET A 67 -1.61 -3.82 11.91
N GLN A 68 -1.56 -5.16 12.05
CA GLN A 68 -2.76 -5.98 12.11
C GLN A 68 -3.65 -5.62 13.30
N ALA A 69 -3.07 -5.31 14.47
CA ALA A 69 -3.82 -4.88 15.65
C ALA A 69 -4.52 -3.52 15.45
N GLN A 70 -4.05 -2.69 14.51
CA GLN A 70 -4.67 -1.44 14.10
C GLN A 70 -5.62 -1.60 12.90
N GLY A 71 -5.89 -2.83 12.46
CA GLY A 71 -6.74 -3.11 11.30
C GLY A 71 -6.07 -2.90 9.94
N VAL A 72 -4.74 -2.73 9.91
CA VAL A 72 -3.96 -2.54 8.67
C VAL A 72 -3.33 -3.86 8.24
N LEU A 73 -3.65 -4.31 7.03
CA LEU A 73 -3.09 -5.53 6.45
C LEU A 73 -1.83 -5.21 5.63
N ILE A 74 -0.70 -5.81 6.02
CA ILE A 74 0.54 -5.79 5.25
C ILE A 74 1.13 -7.19 5.10
N ASN A 75 1.82 -7.44 3.99
CA ASN A 75 2.66 -8.62 3.85
C ASN A 75 3.99 -8.37 4.55
N ALA A 76 4.07 -8.74 5.83
CA ALA A 76 5.26 -8.55 6.64
C ALA A 76 6.44 -9.38 6.12
N SER A 77 7.56 -8.71 5.84
CA SER A 77 8.81 -9.29 5.37
C SER A 77 9.96 -8.31 5.64
N PRO A 78 11.23 -8.72 5.51
CA PRO A 78 12.37 -7.82 5.72
C PRO A 78 12.34 -6.59 4.78
N VAL A 79 11.72 -6.72 3.61
CA VAL A 79 11.42 -5.62 2.68
C VAL A 79 9.93 -5.64 2.36
N VAL A 80 9.17 -4.82 3.07
CA VAL A 80 7.71 -4.74 2.95
C VAL A 80 7.35 -4.04 1.64
N ARG A 81 6.55 -4.71 0.81
CA ARG A 81 5.95 -4.12 -0.39
C ARG A 81 4.53 -3.64 -0.07
N LEU A 82 4.33 -2.34 -0.15
CA LEU A 82 3.01 -1.70 -0.05
C LEU A 82 2.48 -1.42 -1.46
N VAL A 83 1.19 -1.63 -1.66
CA VAL A 83 0.52 -1.48 -2.96
C VAL A 83 -0.75 -0.66 -2.74
N THR A 84 -0.88 0.45 -3.44
CA THR A 84 -2.08 1.29 -3.43
C THR A 84 -3.04 0.85 -4.55
N HIS A 85 -4.34 1.03 -4.32
CA HIS A 85 -5.39 0.64 -5.27
C HIS A 85 -6.69 1.39 -4.95
N LEU A 86 -7.70 1.17 -5.79
CA LEU A 86 -8.99 1.86 -5.76
C LEU A 86 -9.76 1.82 -4.43
N ASP A 87 -9.48 0.86 -3.55
CA ASP A 87 -10.17 0.70 -2.27
C ASP A 87 -9.37 1.30 -1.09
N VAL A 88 -8.25 1.98 -1.36
CA VAL A 88 -7.40 2.61 -0.36
C VAL A 88 -7.27 4.11 -0.67
N ASN A 89 -7.84 4.94 0.20
CA ASN A 89 -7.83 6.40 0.04
C ASN A 89 -6.69 7.08 0.81
N ARG A 90 -6.44 8.36 0.48
CA ARG A 90 -5.39 9.20 1.09
C ARG A 90 -5.48 9.29 2.62
N GLN A 91 -6.69 9.30 3.17
CA GLN A 91 -6.90 9.38 4.62
C GLN A 91 -6.41 8.10 5.31
N GLN A 92 -6.79 6.93 4.79
CA GLN A 92 -6.31 5.65 5.29
C GLN A 92 -4.78 5.54 5.18
N LEU A 93 -4.18 6.03 4.10
CA LEU A 93 -2.72 6.08 3.99
C LEU A 93 -2.07 6.97 5.06
N SER A 94 -2.74 8.07 5.44
CA SER A 94 -2.28 8.94 6.53
C SER A 94 -2.32 8.24 7.89
N GLU A 95 -3.36 7.43 8.13
CA GLU A 95 -3.45 6.59 9.33
C GLU A 95 -2.31 5.56 9.37
N VAL A 96 -2.01 4.90 8.24
CA VAL A 96 -0.88 3.97 8.15
C VAL A 96 0.45 4.65 8.46
N VAL A 97 0.69 5.86 7.93
CA VAL A 97 1.90 6.64 8.24
C VAL A 97 1.99 6.94 9.74
N ALA A 98 0.88 7.34 10.38
CA ALA A 98 0.85 7.62 11.81
C ALA A 98 1.14 6.35 12.65
N HIS A 99 0.56 5.21 12.28
CA HIS A 99 0.86 3.93 12.91
C HIS A 99 2.32 3.52 12.72
N TRP A 100 2.88 3.74 11.52
CA TRP A 100 4.29 3.45 11.25
C TRP A 100 5.21 4.32 12.10
N GLN A 101 4.88 5.60 12.25
CA GLN A 101 5.63 6.53 13.10
C GLN A 101 5.60 6.08 14.57
N ALA A 102 4.42 5.71 15.07
CA ALA A 102 4.27 5.19 16.43
C ALA A 102 5.07 3.89 16.65
N PHE A 103 5.16 3.02 15.63
CA PHE A 103 5.96 1.81 15.69
C PHE A 103 7.47 2.11 15.78
N LEU A 104 7.97 3.10 15.02
CA LEU A 104 9.38 3.48 15.04
C LEU A 104 9.83 4.15 16.35
N GLN A 105 8.89 4.71 17.12
CA GLN A 105 9.15 5.40 18.38
C GLN A 105 9.03 4.50 19.62
N ARG A 106 8.72 3.21 19.43
CA ARG A 106 8.49 2.24 20.49
C ARG A 106 9.79 1.55 20.91
#